data_AF-A0A8J2RYB5-F1
#
_entry.id   AF-A0A8J2RYB5-F1
#
_cell.length_a   1.000
_cell.length_b   1.000
_cell.length_c   1.000
_cell.angle_alpha   90.00
_cell.angle_beta   90.00
_cell.angle_gamma   90.00
#
_symmetry.space_group_name_H-M   'P 1'
#
loop_
_entity.id
_entity.type
_entity.pdbx_description
1 polymer ?
#
loop_
_entity_poly.entity_id
_entity_poly.type
_entity_poly.pdbx_seq_one_letter_code
_entity_poly.pdbx_strand_id
1 'polypeptide(L)'
;MSSKKKEYFDFLIWMEETCDRAAKEVSERTGKQVTTSTLILDFEHLSMKKLTSKIVMKLLLEAAKMKVYYYPMNNRRVFIINAPKTSFQFMLAMLKPFVPQSAFFSMKVLGLDKNEWTAALLEEIDADQIPAYYGGTLTDPDGDPKCSSMYNMGGEVPKSYYLSNNGPVAKDYMETMVIIAGAGGKKKMKYKIDIAFSVLRWEFMTEGGDIRFRVYTKNSKGNTNELIPLCRVDSHLAMEEGQIICDEPCKYIFEFDNTFSYVRTKKLHYHIFIDQP
;
A
#
# COMPACT_ATOMS: atom_id res chain seq x y z
N MET A 1 11.36 -9.56 3.89
CA MET A 1 10.43 -8.41 4.06
C MET A 1 9.68 -8.64 5.36
N SER A 2 9.31 -7.60 6.10
CA SER A 2 8.58 -7.75 7.38
C SER A 2 7.06 -7.65 7.26
N SER A 3 6.55 -7.32 6.07
CA SER A 3 5.12 -7.21 5.79
C SER A 3 4.86 -7.53 4.32
N LYS A 4 3.62 -7.93 4.01
CA LYS A 4 3.16 -8.12 2.64
C LYS A 4 3.01 -6.78 1.95
N LYS A 5 3.21 -6.77 0.63
CA LYS A 5 2.97 -5.57 -0.19
C LYS A 5 1.54 -5.05 0.00
N LYS A 6 0.53 -5.93 0.03
CA LYS A 6 -0.88 -5.54 0.22
C LYS A 6 -1.09 -4.76 1.52
N GLU A 7 -0.59 -5.29 2.64
CA GLU A 7 -0.69 -4.65 3.97
C GLU A 7 -0.07 -3.25 3.96
N TYR A 8 1.09 -3.09 3.33
CA TYR A 8 1.72 -1.78 3.18
C TYR A 8 0.82 -0.78 2.42
N PHE A 9 0.19 -1.19 1.32
CA PHE A 9 -0.70 -0.32 0.55
C PHE A 9 -2.03 -0.04 1.26
N ASP A 10 -2.59 -1.04 1.97
CA ASP A 10 -3.77 -0.84 2.81
C ASP A 10 -3.49 0.19 3.91
N PHE A 11 -2.28 0.18 4.48
CA PHE A 11 -1.84 1.20 5.44
C PHE A 11 -1.72 2.59 4.79
N LEU A 12 -1.15 2.70 3.59
CA LEU A 12 -1.09 3.98 2.87
C LEU A 12 -2.49 4.54 2.59
N ILE A 13 -3.43 3.70 2.16
CA ILE A 13 -4.83 4.08 1.93
C ILE A 13 -5.48 4.52 3.24
N TRP A 14 -5.29 3.77 4.32
CA TRP A 14 -5.81 4.14 5.63
C TRP A 14 -5.31 5.50 6.10
N MET A 15 -4.03 5.84 5.86
CA MET A 15 -3.49 7.16 6.18
C MET A 15 -4.18 8.27 5.38
N GLU A 16 -4.37 8.08 4.08
CA GLU A 16 -5.06 9.06 3.20
C GLU A 16 -6.51 9.29 3.64
N GLU A 17 -7.28 8.22 3.87
CA GLU A 17 -8.66 8.32 4.36
C GLU A 17 -8.73 8.97 5.74
N THR A 18 -7.71 8.78 6.58
CA THR A 18 -7.63 9.42 7.89
C THR A 18 -7.40 10.93 7.76
N CYS A 19 -6.53 11.36 6.84
CA CYS A 19 -6.34 12.77 6.52
C CYS A 19 -7.62 13.42 5.99
N ASP A 20 -8.33 12.75 5.09
CA ASP A 20 -9.59 13.28 4.53
C ASP A 20 -10.69 13.41 5.60
N ARG A 21 -10.79 12.44 6.53
CA ARG A 21 -11.69 12.57 7.70
C ARG A 21 -11.31 13.74 8.58
N ALA A 22 -10.02 13.92 8.90
CA ALA A 22 -9.56 15.05 9.71
C ALA A 22 -9.88 16.40 9.04
N ALA A 23 -9.72 16.52 7.72
CA ALA A 23 -10.10 17.71 6.97
C ALA A 23 -11.61 18.01 7.08
N LYS A 24 -12.45 16.96 7.03
CA LYS A 24 -13.90 17.09 7.23
C LYS A 24 -14.23 17.57 8.65
N GLU A 25 -13.63 16.98 9.67
CA GLU A 25 -13.84 17.39 11.07
C GLU A 25 -13.43 18.85 11.32
N VAL A 26 -12.31 19.29 10.75
CA VAL A 26 -11.91 20.71 10.80
C VAL A 26 -12.93 21.59 10.07
N SER A 27 -13.46 21.12 8.94
CA SER A 27 -14.49 21.88 8.21
C SER A 27 -15.75 22.08 9.04
N GLU A 28 -16.22 21.03 9.69
CA GLU A 28 -17.39 21.06 10.57
C GLU A 28 -17.15 21.97 11.79
N ARG A 29 -15.98 21.86 12.42
CA ARG A 29 -15.61 22.67 13.60
C ARG A 29 -15.46 24.16 13.29
N THR A 30 -14.93 24.51 12.11
CA THR A 30 -14.61 25.90 11.76
C THR A 30 -15.66 26.58 10.87
N GLY A 31 -16.59 25.81 10.30
CA GLY A 31 -17.54 26.28 9.29
C GLY A 31 -16.91 26.65 7.94
N LYS A 32 -15.60 26.43 7.76
CA LYS A 32 -14.88 26.70 6.52
C LYS A 32 -14.60 25.40 5.80
N GLN A 33 -14.81 25.35 4.49
CA GLN A 33 -14.52 24.15 3.72
C GLN A 33 -13.00 23.89 3.67
N VAL A 34 -12.56 22.77 4.24
CA VAL A 34 -11.19 22.26 4.20
C VAL A 34 -11.20 20.92 3.46
N THR A 35 -10.54 20.89 2.31
CA THR A 35 -10.47 19.72 1.42
C THR A 35 -9.03 19.33 1.07
N THR A 36 -8.04 19.98 1.70
CA THR A 36 -6.64 19.80 1.36
C THR A 36 -5.75 19.70 2.60
N SER A 37 -4.65 18.97 2.46
CA SER A 37 -3.61 18.78 3.47
C SER A 37 -2.30 19.49 3.12
N THR A 38 -1.47 19.73 4.14
CA THR A 38 -0.06 20.09 3.96
C THR A 38 0.79 18.87 4.33
N LEU A 39 1.71 18.47 3.45
CA LEU A 39 2.58 17.32 3.66
C LEU A 39 4.03 17.78 3.87
N ILE A 40 4.71 17.24 4.87
CA ILE A 40 6.15 17.43 5.07
C ILE A 40 6.83 16.09 4.80
N LEU A 41 7.70 16.06 3.80
CA LEU A 41 8.51 14.91 3.42
C LEU A 41 9.95 15.16 3.82
N ASP A 42 10.40 14.46 4.85
CA ASP A 42 11.79 14.51 5.29
C ASP A 42 12.65 13.51 4.51
N PHE A 43 13.64 14.03 3.78
CA PHE A 43 14.59 13.24 3.01
C PHE A 43 15.88 12.94 3.81
N GLU A 44 15.91 13.27 5.10
CA GLU A 44 16.98 12.87 6.00
C GLU A 44 17.23 11.35 5.92
N HIS A 45 18.50 10.96 5.80
CA HIS A 45 18.94 9.56 5.62
C HIS A 45 18.46 8.85 4.33
N LEU A 46 17.89 9.57 3.35
CA LEU A 46 17.60 9.02 2.03
C LEU A 46 18.87 8.97 1.17
N SER A 47 19.44 7.79 1.03
CA SER A 47 20.65 7.57 0.22
C SER A 47 20.33 7.06 -1.18
N MET A 48 21.24 7.32 -2.13
CA MET A 48 21.14 6.78 -3.49
C MET A 48 21.07 5.25 -3.52
N LYS A 49 21.70 4.57 -2.57
CA LYS A 49 21.61 3.10 -2.43
C LYS A 49 20.18 2.64 -2.11
N LYS A 50 19.47 3.36 -1.21
CA LYS A 50 18.06 3.08 -0.90
C LYS A 50 17.18 3.39 -2.11
N LEU A 51 17.41 4.55 -2.75
CA LEU A 51 16.65 4.99 -3.91
C LEU A 51 16.81 4.07 -5.13
N THR A 52 17.98 3.48 -5.35
CA THR A 52 18.21 2.56 -6.48
C THR A 52 17.80 1.12 -6.19
N SER A 53 17.31 0.82 -4.97
CA SER A 53 16.78 -0.50 -4.64
C SER A 53 15.53 -0.80 -5.46
N LYS A 54 15.56 -1.91 -6.23
CA LYS A 54 14.43 -2.32 -7.09
C LYS A 54 13.10 -2.44 -6.33
N ILE A 55 13.14 -2.92 -5.08
CA ILE A 55 11.95 -3.09 -4.25
C ILE A 55 11.40 -1.71 -3.86
N VAL A 56 12.25 -0.83 -3.35
CA VAL A 56 11.88 0.54 -2.95
C VAL A 56 11.34 1.32 -4.16
N MET A 57 12.04 1.26 -5.28
CA MET A 57 11.62 1.88 -6.55
C MET A 57 10.22 1.46 -6.98
N LYS A 58 9.95 0.15 -6.94
CA LYS A 58 8.65 -0.40 -7.33
C LYS A 58 7.55 0.09 -6.37
N LEU A 59 7.79 0.05 -5.06
CA LEU A 59 6.83 0.51 -4.06
C LEU A 59 6.55 2.02 -4.18
N LEU A 60 7.58 2.85 -4.33
CA LEU A 60 7.43 4.30 -4.50
C LEU A 60 6.63 4.64 -5.76
N LEU A 61 6.92 3.97 -6.88
CA LEU A 61 6.20 4.19 -8.13
C LEU A 61 4.72 3.80 -8.01
N GLU A 62 4.44 2.67 -7.37
CA GLU A 62 3.07 2.21 -7.15
C GLU A 62 2.32 3.11 -6.16
N ALA A 63 2.97 3.60 -5.09
CA ALA A 63 2.40 4.58 -4.16
C ALA A 63 2.09 5.91 -4.85
N ALA A 64 3.00 6.40 -5.70
CA ALA A 64 2.75 7.61 -6.49
C ALA A 64 1.56 7.45 -7.44
N LYS A 65 1.44 6.30 -8.12
CA LYS A 65 0.27 5.99 -8.98
C LYS A 65 -1.02 5.94 -8.17
N MET A 66 -1.00 5.27 -7.02
CA MET A 66 -2.15 5.19 -6.11
C MET A 66 -2.61 6.61 -5.73
N LYS A 67 -1.68 7.44 -5.26
CA LYS A 67 -1.96 8.83 -4.88
C LYS A 67 -2.53 9.64 -6.04
N VAL A 68 -1.90 9.59 -7.22
CA VAL A 68 -2.34 10.38 -8.39
C VAL A 68 -3.71 9.94 -8.90
N TYR A 69 -3.99 8.64 -8.90
CA TYR A 69 -5.21 8.11 -9.53
C TYR A 69 -6.42 8.12 -8.60
N TYR A 70 -6.23 7.78 -7.32
CA TYR A 70 -7.33 7.64 -6.36
C TYR A 70 -7.49 8.87 -5.44
N TYR A 71 -6.42 9.60 -5.18
CA TYR A 71 -6.41 10.79 -4.30
C TYR A 71 -5.84 12.03 -5.01
N PRO A 72 -6.38 12.38 -6.20
CA PRO A 72 -5.80 13.45 -7.01
C PRO A 72 -5.86 14.78 -6.25
N MET A 73 -4.69 15.42 -6.12
CA MET A 73 -4.58 16.85 -5.77
C MET A 73 -5.18 17.26 -4.41
N ASN A 74 -5.25 16.35 -3.42
CA ASN A 74 -5.66 16.71 -2.04
C ASN A 74 -4.59 17.47 -1.24
N ASN A 75 -3.47 17.89 -1.85
CA ASN A 75 -2.40 18.62 -1.16
C ASN A 75 -2.39 20.10 -1.55
N ARG A 76 -2.53 20.99 -0.56
CA ARG A 76 -2.31 22.44 -0.72
C ARG A 76 -0.83 22.75 -0.93
N ARG A 77 0.03 22.10 -0.15
CA ARG A 77 1.48 22.32 -0.07
C ARG A 77 2.20 21.01 0.26
N VAL A 78 3.34 20.77 -0.37
CA VAL A 78 4.25 19.67 -0.04
C VAL A 78 5.63 20.26 0.22
N PHE A 79 6.09 20.24 1.47
CA PHE A 79 7.46 20.58 1.82
C PHE A 79 8.33 19.35 1.67
N ILE A 80 9.45 19.47 0.96
CA ILE A 80 10.48 18.43 0.91
C ILE A 80 11.71 19.01 1.58
N ILE A 81 12.03 18.53 2.78
CA ILE A 81 13.12 19.04 3.62
C ILE A 81 14.27 18.05 3.65
N ASN A 82 15.46 18.52 4.06
CA ASN A 82 16.68 17.71 4.08
C ASN A 82 16.94 16.99 2.75
N ALA A 83 16.64 17.64 1.61
CA ALA A 83 16.69 16.99 0.31
C ALA A 83 18.03 17.27 -0.41
N PRO A 84 18.96 16.29 -0.49
CA PRO A 84 20.14 16.46 -1.32
C PRO A 84 19.72 16.63 -2.78
N LYS A 85 20.29 17.61 -3.47
CA LYS A 85 19.96 17.93 -4.88
C LYS A 85 20.00 16.68 -5.78
N THR A 86 21.01 15.84 -5.62
CA THR A 86 21.18 14.61 -6.40
C THR A 86 20.05 13.61 -6.18
N SER A 87 19.70 13.32 -4.92
CA SER A 87 18.63 12.39 -4.54
C SER A 87 17.26 12.89 -5.02
N PHE A 88 16.98 14.19 -4.86
CA PHE A 88 15.74 14.79 -5.32
C PHE A 88 15.60 14.75 -6.85
N GLN A 89 16.65 15.14 -7.60
CA GLN A 89 16.61 15.11 -9.06
C GLN A 89 16.39 13.69 -9.61
N PHE A 90 16.98 12.68 -8.96
CA PHE A 90 16.73 11.28 -9.30
C PHE A 90 15.25 10.89 -9.07
N MET A 91 14.69 11.23 -7.90
CA MET A 91 13.27 11.00 -7.60
C MET A 91 12.33 11.72 -8.57
N LEU A 92 12.63 12.97 -8.89
CA LEU A 92 11.85 13.76 -9.83
C LEU A 92 11.83 13.12 -11.22
N ALA A 93 12.99 12.75 -11.76
CA ALA A 93 13.10 12.12 -13.08
C ALA A 93 12.30 10.81 -13.15
N MET A 94 12.28 10.05 -12.06
CA MET A 94 11.53 8.80 -11.95
C MET A 94 10.01 9.01 -11.92
N LEU A 95 9.52 10.00 -11.16
CA LEU A 95 8.10 10.24 -10.95
C LEU A 95 7.45 11.05 -12.08
N LYS A 96 8.24 11.82 -12.83
CA LYS A 96 7.78 12.69 -13.92
C LYS A 96 6.82 12.03 -14.94
N PRO A 97 6.97 10.75 -15.34
CA PRO A 97 6.04 10.11 -16.28
C PRO A 97 4.64 9.84 -15.69
N PHE A 98 4.48 9.88 -14.37
CA PHE A 98 3.28 9.44 -13.65
C PHE A 98 2.60 10.56 -12.88
N VAL A 99 3.36 11.59 -12.48
CA VAL A 99 2.86 12.71 -11.67
C VAL A 99 2.56 13.91 -12.59
N PRO A 100 1.33 14.44 -12.59
CA PRO A 100 0.96 15.61 -13.38
C PRO A 100 1.85 16.80 -13.06
N GLN A 101 2.14 17.65 -14.07
CA GLN A 101 2.97 18.84 -13.86
C GLN A 101 2.39 19.76 -12.77
N SER A 102 1.06 19.83 -12.68
CA SER A 102 0.34 20.62 -11.69
C SER A 102 0.68 20.25 -10.25
N ALA A 103 0.98 18.98 -9.97
CA ALA A 103 1.32 18.52 -8.63
C ALA A 103 2.69 19.05 -8.16
N PHE A 104 3.58 19.46 -9.07
CA PHE A 104 4.87 20.06 -8.69
C PHE A 104 4.73 21.52 -8.26
N PHE A 105 3.67 22.23 -8.66
CA PHE A 105 3.48 23.63 -8.26
C PHE A 105 3.19 23.78 -6.76
N SER A 106 2.66 22.76 -6.11
CA SER A 106 2.46 22.76 -4.66
C SER A 106 3.73 22.36 -3.89
N MET A 107 4.81 21.93 -4.55
CA MET A 107 6.03 21.49 -3.86
C MET A 107 6.98 22.65 -3.54
N LYS A 108 7.45 22.74 -2.29
CA LYS A 108 8.60 23.56 -1.85
C LYS A 108 9.75 22.62 -1.52
N VAL A 109 10.78 22.60 -2.36
CA VAL A 109 11.94 21.70 -2.23
C VAL A 109 13.09 22.46 -1.58
N LEU A 110 13.50 22.00 -0.41
CA LEU A 110 14.46 22.67 0.46
C LEU A 110 15.65 21.75 0.71
N GLY A 111 16.84 22.36 0.77
CA GLY A 111 18.10 21.63 0.87
C GLY A 111 18.35 21.06 2.27
N LEU A 112 19.64 21.00 2.64
CA LEU A 112 20.09 20.49 3.94
C LEU A 112 20.14 21.58 5.02
N ASP A 113 19.86 22.84 4.68
CA ASP A 113 19.92 23.95 5.62
C ASP A 113 18.66 23.95 6.50
N LYS A 114 18.86 23.59 7.78
CA LYS A 114 17.79 23.54 8.77
C LYS A 114 17.11 24.88 9.00
N ASN A 115 17.84 25.98 8.97
CA ASN A 115 17.26 27.30 9.21
C ASN A 115 16.37 27.71 8.03
N GLU A 116 16.81 27.41 6.80
CA GLU A 116 16.04 27.66 5.59
C GLU A 116 14.71 26.91 5.61
N TRP A 117 14.76 25.59 5.84
CA TRP A 117 13.52 24.82 5.80
C TRP A 117 12.63 25.04 7.01
N THR A 118 13.18 25.33 8.19
CA THR A 118 12.39 25.70 9.38
C THR A 118 11.64 27.00 9.12
N ALA A 119 12.31 28.03 8.59
CA ALA A 119 11.67 29.30 8.28
C ALA A 119 10.53 29.14 7.26
N ALA A 120 10.72 28.30 6.24
CA ALA A 120 9.68 28.03 5.23
C ALA A 120 8.48 27.26 5.80
N LEU A 121 8.68 26.38 6.79
CA LEU A 121 7.59 25.70 7.50
C LEU A 121 6.79 26.69 8.35
N LEU A 122 7.48 27.52 9.14
CA LEU A 122 6.88 28.52 10.04
C LEU A 122 6.17 29.67 9.31
N GLU A 123 6.44 29.87 8.01
CA GLU A 123 5.70 30.81 7.17
C GLU A 123 4.24 30.37 6.95
N GLU A 124 3.98 29.05 6.96
CA GLU A 124 2.67 28.49 6.58
C GLU A 124 2.00 27.66 7.69
N ILE A 125 2.71 27.33 8.77
CA ILE A 125 2.23 26.48 9.86
C ILE A 125 2.62 27.11 11.19
N ASP A 126 1.67 27.22 12.11
CA ASP A 126 1.91 27.76 13.44
C ASP A 126 2.94 26.91 14.21
N ALA A 127 3.83 27.57 14.96
CA ALA A 127 4.97 26.91 15.61
C ALA A 127 4.54 25.81 16.60
N ASP A 128 3.43 26.00 17.30
CA ASP A 128 2.86 25.05 18.25
C ASP A 128 2.20 23.83 17.58
N GLN A 129 2.09 23.82 16.25
CA GLN A 129 1.60 22.70 15.46
C GLN A 129 2.72 21.90 14.78
N ILE A 130 3.99 22.31 14.95
CA ILE A 130 5.16 21.65 14.38
C ILE A 130 6.03 21.07 15.52
N PRO A 131 6.43 19.79 15.48
CA PRO A 131 7.36 19.22 16.45
C PRO A 131 8.63 20.07 16.57
N ALA A 132 9.13 20.25 17.80
CA ALA A 132 10.35 21.02 18.06
C ALA A 132 11.57 20.48 17.29
N TYR A 133 11.60 19.18 17.00
CA TYR A 133 12.60 18.57 16.11
C TYR A 133 12.64 19.23 14.72
N TYR A 134 11.48 19.57 14.17
CA TYR A 134 11.29 20.27 12.90
C TYR A 134 11.19 21.81 13.06
N GLY A 135 11.67 22.35 14.18
CA GLY A 135 11.84 23.79 14.38
C GLY A 135 10.60 24.54 14.86
N GLY A 136 9.52 23.83 15.23
CA GLY A 136 8.40 24.41 15.98
C GLY A 136 8.59 24.38 17.49
N THR A 137 7.50 24.32 18.23
CA THR A 137 7.46 24.27 19.69
C THR A 137 6.66 23.10 20.26
N LEU A 138 6.02 22.28 19.41
CA LEU A 138 5.27 21.11 19.86
C LEU A 138 6.22 20.05 20.43
N THR A 139 5.86 19.51 21.59
CA THR A 139 6.57 18.40 22.26
C THR A 139 5.55 17.42 22.82
N ASP A 140 5.97 16.17 23.02
CA ASP A 140 5.14 15.22 23.79
C ASP A 140 5.01 15.68 25.26
N PRO A 141 4.03 15.15 26.02
CA PRO A 141 3.87 15.48 27.43
C PRO A 141 5.11 15.21 28.30
N ASP A 142 6.00 14.32 27.88
CA ASP A 142 7.28 13.99 28.53
C ASP A 142 8.45 14.86 28.04
N GLY A 143 8.21 15.78 27.09
CA GLY A 143 9.19 16.68 26.52
C GLY A 143 9.93 16.15 25.29
N ASP A 144 9.55 15.00 24.70
CA ASP A 144 10.19 14.53 23.48
C ASP A 144 9.98 15.53 22.31
N PRO A 145 11.05 16.14 21.76
CA PRO A 145 10.95 17.11 20.68
C PRO A 145 10.50 16.49 19.35
N LYS A 146 10.59 15.17 19.19
CA LYS A 146 10.14 14.47 17.98
C LYS A 146 8.64 14.16 18.01
N CYS A 147 8.01 14.30 19.17
CA CYS A 147 6.63 13.91 19.38
C CYS A 147 6.38 12.43 18.99
N SER A 148 7.23 11.51 19.47
CA SER A 148 7.18 10.08 19.11
C SER A 148 5.86 9.40 19.50
N SER A 149 5.09 9.98 20.42
CA SER A 149 3.73 9.51 20.73
C SER A 149 2.74 9.71 19.57
N MET A 150 3.01 10.69 18.70
CA MET A 150 2.17 11.06 17.56
C MET A 150 2.76 10.61 16.21
N TYR A 151 4.09 10.66 16.07
CA TYR A 151 4.77 10.40 14.80
C TYR A 151 5.74 9.23 14.88
N ASN A 152 5.60 8.30 13.93
CA ASN A 152 6.55 7.21 13.77
C ASN A 152 7.79 7.69 12.99
N MET A 153 8.95 7.70 13.64
CA MET A 153 10.23 8.11 13.04
C MET A 153 10.97 6.97 12.32
N GLY A 154 10.31 5.83 12.12
CA GLY A 154 10.88 4.63 11.53
C GLY A 154 11.88 3.92 12.46
N GLY A 155 12.87 3.27 11.86
CA GLY A 155 13.90 2.49 12.56
C GLY A 155 14.26 1.22 11.79
N GLU A 156 15.31 0.53 12.25
CA GLU A 156 15.60 -0.81 11.76
C GLU A 156 14.54 -1.78 12.28
N VAL A 157 13.86 -2.48 11.37
CA VAL A 157 12.87 -3.49 11.75
C VAL A 157 13.63 -4.69 12.36
N PRO A 158 13.33 -5.09 13.61
CA PRO A 158 14.00 -6.23 14.22
C PRO A 158 13.77 -7.50 13.39
N LYS A 159 14.82 -8.33 13.27
CA LYS A 159 14.79 -9.55 12.44
C LYS A 159 13.68 -10.54 12.84
N SER A 160 13.22 -10.50 14.10
CA SER A 160 12.08 -11.28 14.58
C SER A 160 10.76 -10.98 13.86
N TYR A 161 10.61 -9.77 13.31
CA TYR A 161 9.43 -9.37 12.52
C TYR A 161 9.56 -9.69 11.04
N TYR A 162 10.70 -10.21 10.59
CA TYR A 162 10.83 -10.56 9.19
C TYR A 162 9.90 -11.74 8.95
N LEU A 163 9.06 -11.64 7.91
CA LEU A 163 8.35 -12.79 7.39
C LEU A 163 9.42 -13.86 7.19
N SER A 164 9.25 -14.97 7.92
CA SER A 164 10.29 -15.94 8.17
C SER A 164 11.01 -16.29 6.87
N ASN A 165 12.33 -16.45 6.90
CA ASN A 165 13.07 -16.96 5.74
C ASN A 165 12.55 -18.33 5.28
N ASN A 166 11.82 -19.03 6.14
CA ASN A 166 11.04 -20.20 5.79
C ASN A 166 9.66 -19.72 5.31
N GLY A 167 9.34 -19.97 4.04
CA GLY A 167 8.04 -19.66 3.48
C GLY A 167 6.89 -20.32 4.25
N PRO A 168 5.63 -20.00 3.90
CA PRO A 168 4.47 -20.66 4.49
C PRO A 168 4.58 -22.18 4.36
N VAL A 169 4.17 -22.89 5.42
CA VAL A 169 4.11 -24.34 5.42
C VAL A 169 2.68 -24.74 5.06
N ALA A 170 2.56 -25.68 4.12
CA ALA A 170 1.26 -26.25 3.77
C ALA A 170 0.67 -26.95 5.00
N LYS A 171 -0.59 -26.65 5.30
CA LYS A 171 -1.32 -27.26 6.41
C LYS A 171 -1.94 -28.57 5.93
N ASP A 172 -2.10 -29.55 6.82
CA ASP A 172 -2.53 -30.91 6.45
C ASP A 172 -3.89 -31.00 5.75
N TYR A 173 -4.76 -30.01 5.99
CA TYR A 173 -6.09 -29.92 5.38
C TYR A 173 -6.09 -29.25 4.00
N MET A 174 -4.96 -28.70 3.54
CA MET A 174 -4.89 -28.01 2.25
C MET A 174 -4.87 -29.00 1.10
N GLU A 175 -5.62 -28.69 0.06
CA GLU A 175 -5.54 -29.37 -1.22
C GLU A 175 -4.35 -28.86 -2.04
N THR A 176 -3.75 -29.74 -2.83
CA THR A 176 -2.63 -29.38 -3.72
C THR A 176 -3.06 -29.36 -5.18
N MET A 177 -2.70 -28.31 -5.92
CA MET A 177 -2.79 -28.29 -7.38
C MET A 177 -1.51 -27.80 -8.04
N VAL A 178 -1.31 -28.21 -9.30
CA VAL A 178 -0.17 -27.79 -10.12
C VAL A 178 -0.64 -26.89 -11.25
N ILE A 179 -0.01 -25.71 -11.38
CA ILE A 179 -0.34 -24.69 -12.36
C ILE A 179 0.88 -24.47 -13.27
N ILE A 180 0.79 -24.96 -14.50
CA ILE A 180 1.87 -24.92 -15.49
C ILE A 180 2.23 -23.48 -15.88
N ALA A 181 3.43 -23.29 -16.41
CA ALA A 181 3.88 -22.04 -17.03
C ALA A 181 3.23 -21.84 -18.42
N GLY A 182 3.10 -20.59 -18.86
CA GLY A 182 2.67 -20.25 -20.21
C GLY A 182 1.22 -20.60 -20.54
N ALA A 183 0.95 -20.93 -21.80
CA ALA A 183 -0.40 -21.23 -22.30
C ALA A 183 -1.01 -22.42 -21.54
N GLY A 184 -2.21 -22.21 -20.97
CA GLY A 184 -2.86 -23.20 -20.10
C GLY A 184 -2.52 -23.06 -18.61
N GLY A 185 -1.65 -22.13 -18.23
CA GLY A 185 -1.31 -21.79 -16.85
C GLY A 185 -2.42 -21.09 -16.06
N LYS A 186 -3.70 -21.25 -16.43
CA LYS A 186 -4.84 -20.69 -15.71
C LYS A 186 -5.71 -21.80 -15.13
N LYS A 187 -5.98 -21.74 -13.82
CA LYS A 187 -6.92 -22.62 -13.14
C LYS A 187 -8.05 -21.81 -12.53
N LYS A 188 -9.28 -22.29 -12.72
CA LYS A 188 -10.50 -21.63 -12.25
C LYS A 188 -11.30 -22.58 -11.40
N MET A 189 -11.47 -22.25 -10.13
CA MET A 189 -12.37 -22.97 -9.22
C MET A 189 -13.69 -22.22 -9.10
N LYS A 190 -14.80 -22.94 -9.11
CA LYS A 190 -16.15 -22.39 -9.16
C LYS A 190 -16.92 -22.85 -7.94
N TYR A 191 -17.34 -21.92 -7.10
CA TYR A 191 -18.13 -22.20 -5.90
C TYR A 191 -19.53 -21.61 -6.11
N LYS A 192 -20.55 -22.47 -6.01
CA LYS A 192 -21.95 -22.03 -6.05
C LYS A 192 -22.36 -21.72 -4.62
N ILE A 193 -22.82 -20.48 -4.39
CA ILE A 193 -23.34 -20.05 -3.10
C ILE A 193 -24.86 -19.96 -3.24
N ASP A 194 -25.56 -20.69 -2.38
CA ASP A 194 -27.03 -20.76 -2.40
C ASP A 194 -27.68 -19.85 -1.34
N ILE A 195 -26.93 -19.49 -0.29
CA ILE A 195 -27.42 -18.67 0.82
C ILE A 195 -26.70 -17.31 0.79
N ALA A 196 -27.48 -16.23 0.66
CA ALA A 196 -26.99 -14.86 0.74
C ALA A 196 -26.30 -14.62 2.09
N PHE A 197 -25.32 -13.72 2.11
CA PHE A 197 -24.50 -13.36 3.26
C PHE A 197 -23.62 -14.49 3.82
N SER A 198 -23.49 -15.63 3.11
CA SER A 198 -22.43 -16.60 3.40
C SER A 198 -21.07 -15.94 3.28
N VAL A 199 -20.11 -16.35 4.11
CA VAL A 199 -18.73 -15.85 4.06
C VAL A 199 -17.87 -16.88 3.33
N LEU A 200 -17.31 -16.48 2.20
CA LEU A 200 -16.39 -17.31 1.43
C LEU A 200 -14.96 -16.94 1.81
N ARG A 201 -14.24 -17.90 2.37
CA ARG A 201 -12.87 -17.72 2.89
C ARG A 201 -11.88 -18.52 2.08
N TRP A 202 -10.67 -18.00 1.98
CA TRP A 202 -9.56 -18.72 1.36
C TRP A 202 -8.27 -18.50 2.11
N GLU A 203 -7.42 -19.51 2.02
CA GLU A 203 -6.00 -19.43 2.31
C GLU A 203 -5.24 -20.25 1.26
N PHE A 204 -4.09 -19.76 0.79
CA PHE A 204 -3.24 -20.50 -0.11
C PHE A 204 -1.78 -20.07 -0.07
N MET A 205 -0.91 -20.97 -0.50
CA MET A 205 0.51 -20.71 -0.68
C MET A 205 1.05 -21.40 -1.93
N THR A 206 2.13 -20.86 -2.49
CA THR A 206 2.89 -21.54 -3.55
C THR A 206 4.24 -21.99 -3.01
N GLU A 207 4.68 -23.21 -3.35
CA GLU A 207 6.02 -23.67 -2.91
C GLU A 207 7.16 -22.81 -3.48
N GLY A 208 6.89 -22.05 -4.55
CA GLY A 208 7.89 -21.16 -5.11
C GLY A 208 7.36 -20.10 -6.08
N GLY A 209 7.76 -18.86 -5.82
CA GLY A 209 7.48 -17.69 -6.65
C GLY A 209 6.03 -17.22 -6.59
N ASP A 210 5.81 -16.02 -7.11
CA ASP A 210 4.51 -15.35 -7.17
C ASP A 210 3.49 -16.06 -8.06
N ILE A 211 2.21 -15.76 -7.86
CA ILE A 211 1.12 -16.17 -8.75
C ILE A 211 0.13 -15.01 -8.91
N ARG A 212 -0.56 -14.91 -10.05
CA ARG A 212 -1.67 -13.97 -10.19
C ARG A 212 -2.93 -14.60 -9.64
N PHE A 213 -3.66 -13.84 -8.84
CA PHE A 213 -4.88 -14.28 -8.18
C PHE A 213 -5.99 -13.23 -8.37
N ARG A 214 -7.23 -13.70 -8.57
CA ARG A 214 -8.44 -12.88 -8.54
C ARG A 214 -9.65 -13.69 -8.10
N VAL A 215 -10.67 -12.96 -7.64
CA VAL A 215 -12.00 -13.49 -7.34
C VAL A 215 -13.04 -12.63 -8.04
N TYR A 216 -13.98 -13.27 -8.74
CA TYR A 216 -15.03 -12.57 -9.47
C TYR A 216 -16.28 -13.42 -9.62
N THR A 217 -17.42 -12.79 -9.90
CA THR A 217 -18.66 -13.48 -10.27
C THR A 217 -18.99 -13.22 -11.73
N LYS A 218 -19.82 -14.08 -12.32
CA LYS A 218 -20.37 -13.88 -13.66
C LYS A 218 -21.88 -13.87 -13.59
N ASN A 219 -22.50 -12.83 -14.13
CA ASN A 219 -23.95 -12.79 -14.25
C ASN A 219 -24.43 -13.65 -15.43
N SER A 220 -25.74 -13.81 -15.56
CA SER A 220 -26.39 -14.59 -16.62
C SER A 220 -26.07 -14.09 -18.03
N LYS A 221 -25.71 -12.81 -18.18
CA LYS A 221 -25.28 -12.17 -19.45
C LYS A 221 -23.78 -12.36 -19.73
N GLY A 222 -23.04 -13.02 -18.85
CA GLY A 222 -21.60 -13.26 -18.97
C GLY A 222 -20.72 -12.10 -18.51
N ASN A 223 -21.30 -10.99 -18.04
CA ASN A 223 -20.54 -9.87 -17.50
C ASN A 223 -19.86 -10.28 -16.20
N THR A 224 -18.61 -9.86 -16.05
CA THR A 224 -17.79 -10.18 -14.89
C THR A 224 -17.90 -9.05 -13.88
N ASN A 225 -18.33 -9.37 -12.66
CA ASN A 225 -18.21 -8.47 -11.52
C ASN A 225 -16.94 -8.86 -10.75
N GLU A 226 -15.93 -8.00 -10.78
CA GLU A 226 -14.63 -8.26 -10.17
C GLU A 226 -14.66 -7.88 -8.69
N LEU A 227 -14.45 -8.86 -7.81
CA LEU A 227 -14.50 -8.67 -6.35
C LEU A 227 -13.10 -8.46 -5.79
N ILE A 228 -12.15 -9.26 -6.27
CA ILE A 228 -10.72 -9.10 -6.01
C ILE A 228 -10.04 -8.98 -7.38
N PRO A 229 -9.45 -7.81 -7.72
CA PRO A 229 -8.77 -7.61 -8.99
C PRO A 229 -7.61 -8.56 -9.23
N LEU A 230 -7.29 -8.83 -10.51
CA LEU A 230 -6.15 -9.67 -10.87
C LEU A 230 -4.83 -9.04 -10.45
N CYS A 231 -4.26 -9.54 -9.36
CA CYS A 231 -3.01 -9.05 -8.80
C CYS A 231 -1.99 -10.18 -8.64
N ARG A 232 -0.70 -9.85 -8.76
CA ARG A 232 0.40 -10.76 -8.41
C ARG A 232 0.59 -10.74 -6.91
N VAL A 233 0.52 -11.92 -6.30
CA VAL A 233 0.71 -12.13 -4.87
C VAL A 233 1.95 -12.97 -4.61
N ASP A 234 2.69 -12.63 -3.55
CA ASP A 234 3.94 -13.29 -3.17
C ASP A 234 3.65 -14.47 -2.20
N SER A 235 2.73 -15.35 -2.60
CA SER A 235 2.21 -16.48 -1.80
C SER A 235 3.25 -17.55 -1.40
N HIS A 236 4.50 -17.39 -1.84
CA HIS A 236 5.65 -18.21 -1.46
C HIS A 236 6.46 -17.60 -0.31
N LEU A 237 6.20 -16.34 0.03
CA LEU A 237 6.83 -15.61 1.14
C LEU A 237 5.90 -15.55 2.37
N ALA A 238 4.59 -15.59 2.15
CA ALA A 238 3.58 -15.65 3.21
C ALA A 238 2.30 -16.32 2.71
N MET A 239 1.53 -16.93 3.62
CA MET A 239 0.20 -17.48 3.30
C MET A 239 -0.70 -16.34 2.82
N GLU A 240 -1.30 -16.48 1.65
CA GLU A 240 -2.30 -15.52 1.16
C GLU A 240 -3.66 -15.91 1.70
N GLU A 241 -4.31 -14.99 2.39
CA GLU A 241 -5.56 -15.22 3.10
C GLU A 241 -6.54 -14.11 2.77
N GLY A 242 -7.83 -14.42 2.76
CA GLY A 242 -8.87 -13.43 2.59
C GLY A 242 -10.26 -14.00 2.72
N GLN A 243 -11.23 -13.09 2.72
CA GLN A 243 -12.63 -13.43 2.80
C GLN A 243 -13.47 -12.43 2.03
N ILE A 244 -14.65 -12.86 1.60
CA ILE A 244 -15.69 -11.99 1.05
C ILE A 244 -17.04 -12.41 1.61
N ILE A 245 -17.93 -11.42 1.78
CA ILE A 245 -19.33 -11.66 2.07
C ILE A 245 -20.06 -11.86 0.74
N CYS A 246 -20.84 -12.93 0.64
CA CYS A 246 -21.57 -13.26 -0.57
C CYS A 246 -22.96 -12.62 -0.55
N ASP A 247 -23.06 -11.34 -0.93
CA ASP A 247 -24.30 -10.56 -0.87
C ASP A 247 -25.50 -11.24 -1.55
N GLU A 248 -25.26 -11.97 -2.65
CA GLU A 248 -26.29 -12.66 -3.41
C GLU A 248 -25.91 -14.12 -3.73
N PRO A 249 -26.90 -15.04 -3.80
CA PRO A 249 -26.69 -16.41 -4.26
C PRO A 249 -26.21 -16.43 -5.72
N CYS A 250 -24.92 -16.70 -5.92
CA CYS A 250 -24.34 -16.77 -7.25
C CYS A 250 -23.10 -17.67 -7.30
N LYS A 251 -22.48 -17.74 -8.49
CA LYS A 251 -21.26 -18.51 -8.70
C LYS A 251 -20.03 -17.60 -8.59
N TYR A 252 -19.22 -17.87 -7.58
CA TYR A 252 -17.93 -17.22 -7.34
C TYR A 252 -16.82 -18.02 -8.03
N ILE A 253 -15.87 -17.31 -8.64
CA ILE A 253 -14.79 -17.89 -9.44
C ILE A 253 -13.45 -17.41 -8.90
N PHE A 254 -12.64 -18.34 -8.41
CA PHE A 254 -11.25 -18.14 -8.02
C PHE A 254 -10.37 -18.47 -9.22
N GLU A 255 -9.62 -17.50 -9.72
CA GLU A 255 -8.70 -17.70 -10.84
C GLU A 255 -7.26 -17.53 -10.38
N PHE A 256 -6.49 -18.60 -10.52
CA PHE A 256 -5.05 -18.62 -10.36
C PHE A 256 -4.40 -18.63 -11.75
N ASP A 257 -3.49 -17.70 -11.99
CA ASP A 257 -2.90 -17.44 -13.30
C ASP A 257 -1.36 -17.39 -13.20
N ASN A 258 -0.71 -18.33 -13.88
CA ASN A 258 0.73 -18.47 -14.05
C ASN A 258 1.17 -18.31 -15.53
N THR A 259 0.31 -17.72 -16.38
CA THR A 259 0.62 -17.49 -17.80
C THR A 259 1.81 -16.56 -18.04
N PHE A 260 2.21 -15.81 -17.01
CA PHE A 260 3.36 -14.90 -17.07
C PHE A 260 4.70 -15.59 -16.80
N SER A 261 4.70 -16.83 -16.29
CA SER A 261 5.92 -17.61 -16.13
C SER A 261 6.29 -18.25 -17.46
N TYR A 262 7.58 -18.20 -17.82
CA TYR A 262 8.09 -18.85 -19.03
C TYR A 262 8.34 -20.35 -18.83
N VAL A 263 8.93 -20.73 -17.69
CA VAL A 263 9.34 -22.12 -17.42
C VAL A 263 8.86 -22.65 -16.08
N ARG A 264 8.59 -21.78 -15.11
CA ARG A 264 8.32 -22.18 -13.72
C ARG A 264 6.86 -22.56 -13.53
N THR A 265 6.61 -23.84 -13.34
CA THR A 265 5.35 -24.36 -12.80
C THR A 265 5.18 -23.98 -11.33
N LYS A 266 3.94 -23.74 -10.88
CA LYS A 266 3.60 -23.41 -9.49
C LYS A 266 2.86 -24.58 -8.86
N LYS A 267 3.36 -25.09 -7.74
CA LYS A 267 2.62 -26.02 -6.87
C LYS A 267 1.93 -25.18 -5.80
N LEU A 268 0.60 -25.15 -5.86
CA LEU A 268 -0.29 -24.37 -5.01
C LEU A 268 -0.89 -25.30 -3.96
N HIS A 269 -0.79 -24.93 -2.69
CA HIS A 269 -1.57 -25.52 -1.60
C HIS A 269 -2.64 -24.52 -1.22
N TYR A 270 -3.90 -24.95 -1.14
CA TYR A 270 -5.03 -24.05 -0.89
C TYR A 270 -6.09 -24.72 -0.03
N HIS A 271 -6.86 -23.89 0.65
CA HIS A 271 -8.09 -24.28 1.32
C HIS A 271 -9.10 -23.15 1.10
N ILE A 272 -10.25 -23.50 0.52
CA ILE A 272 -11.35 -22.56 0.26
C ILE A 272 -12.60 -23.17 0.85
N PHE A 273 -13.26 -22.45 1.74
CA PHE A 273 -14.43 -22.92 2.46
C PHE A 273 -15.48 -21.82 2.60
N ILE A 274 -16.71 -22.25 2.90
CA ILE A 274 -17.88 -21.39 2.98
C ILE A 274 -18.44 -21.51 4.39
N ASP A 275 -18.49 -20.40 5.11
CA ASP A 275 -19.22 -20.28 6.36
C ASP A 275 -20.62 -19.74 6.05
N GLN A 276 -21.65 -20.55 6.28
CA GLN A 276 -23.03 -20.11 6.14
C GLN A 276 -23.44 -19.28 7.37
N PRO A 277 -24.34 -18.29 7.23
CA PRO A 277 -24.83 -17.50 8.34
C PRO A 277 -25.61 -18.33 9.37
#